data_AF-T1W002-F1
#
_entry.id   AF-T1W002-F1
#
_cell.length_a   1.000
_cell.length_b   1.000
_cell.length_c   1.000
_cell.angle_alpha   90.00
_cell.angle_beta   90.00
_cell.angle_gamma   90.00
#
_symmetry.space_group_name_H-M   'P 1'
#
loop_
_entity.id
_entity.type
_entity.pdbx_description
1 polymer ?
#
loop_
_entity_poly.entity_id
_entity_poly.type
_entity_poly.pdbx_seq_one_letter_code
_entity_poly.pdbx_strand_id
1 'polypeptide(L)'
;MAYQMELGGESSPQRKAGRGKIEIKRIENTTNRQVTFCKRRNGLLKKAYELSVLCDAEVALIVFSSRGRLYEYSNNSVKGTIERYKKAISDNSNTGSVAEINAQYYQQESAKLRQQIISIQNSNRQLMGETIGSMSPKELRNLEGRLDRSVNRIRSKKNELLFAEIDYMQKRSVQEVDLHNDNQLLRAKIAENERNNPSMSLMPGGSNYEQIMPPPQTQPQPFDSRNYFQVAALQPNNHHYSSAGREDQTALQLV
;
A
#
# COMPACT_ATOMS: atom_id res chain seq x y z
N MET A 1 -30.72 -92.40 38.41
CA MET A 1 -30.49 -92.45 36.95
C MET A 1 -31.08 -91.17 36.36
N ALA A 2 -30.30 -90.44 35.57
CA ALA A 2 -30.71 -89.42 34.57
C ALA A 2 -31.55 -88.22 35.06
N TYR A 3 -30.97 -87.03 35.25
CA TYR A 3 -30.62 -85.97 34.28
C TYR A 3 -31.62 -84.80 34.41
N GLN A 4 -31.17 -83.68 34.97
CA GLN A 4 -31.76 -82.37 34.69
C GLN A 4 -30.63 -81.34 34.62
N MET A 5 -30.30 -80.94 33.39
CA MET A 5 -29.58 -79.70 33.07
C MET A 5 -30.61 -78.58 33.15
N GLU A 6 -30.36 -77.57 33.97
CA GLU A 6 -30.93 -76.23 33.80
C GLU A 6 -29.77 -75.23 33.94
N LEU A 7 -29.62 -74.42 32.90
CA LEU A 7 -28.49 -73.55 32.61
C LEU A 7 -28.49 -72.33 33.54
N GLY A 8 -27.33 -72.07 34.13
CA GLY A 8 -27.03 -70.82 34.79
C GLY A 8 -26.88 -69.65 33.81
N GLY A 9 -27.05 -68.44 34.35
CA GLY A 9 -26.76 -67.20 33.64
C GLY A 9 -27.17 -65.96 34.44
N GLU A 10 -26.85 -65.92 35.73
CA GLU A 10 -27.04 -64.73 36.58
C GLU A 10 -26.27 -63.53 36.02
N SER A 11 -27.00 -62.44 35.78
CA SER A 11 -26.44 -61.13 35.44
C SER A 11 -25.79 -60.51 36.68
N SER A 12 -24.45 -60.47 36.68
CA SER A 12 -23.67 -59.86 37.76
C SER A 12 -23.78 -58.32 37.74
N PRO A 13 -23.96 -57.64 38.90
CA PRO A 13 -24.08 -56.19 38.97
C PRO A 13 -22.69 -55.53 38.84
N GLN A 14 -22.55 -54.69 37.83
CA GLN A 14 -21.29 -54.02 37.51
C GLN A 14 -20.98 -52.93 38.55
N ARG A 15 -20.08 -53.26 39.48
CA ARG A 15 -19.55 -52.31 40.48
C ARG A 15 -18.87 -51.14 39.76
N LYS A 16 -19.29 -49.90 40.06
CA LYS A 16 -18.65 -48.68 39.54
C LYS A 16 -17.19 -48.63 40.01
N ALA A 17 -16.25 -48.74 39.09
CA ALA A 17 -14.82 -48.60 39.36
C ALA A 17 -14.52 -47.22 39.97
N GLY A 18 -13.72 -47.20 41.04
CA GLY A 18 -13.31 -45.98 41.74
C GLY A 18 -12.38 -45.08 40.92
N ARG A 19 -11.83 -44.03 41.55
CA ARG A 19 -10.90 -43.09 40.91
C ARG A 19 -9.60 -43.79 40.50
N GLY A 20 -9.45 -44.09 39.20
CA GLY A 20 -8.21 -44.66 38.64
C GLY A 20 -7.05 -43.65 38.62
N LYS A 21 -5.83 -44.15 38.85
CA LYS A 21 -4.58 -43.39 38.65
C LYS A 21 -4.37 -43.17 37.15
N ILE A 22 -3.93 -41.96 36.77
CA ILE A 22 -3.59 -41.61 35.38
C ILE A 22 -2.18 -41.01 35.33
N GLU A 23 -1.47 -41.19 34.21
CA GLU A 23 -0.16 -40.56 33.97
C GLU A 23 -0.29 -39.05 33.77
N ILE A 24 0.71 -38.27 34.19
CA ILE A 24 0.78 -36.82 33.96
C ILE A 24 1.37 -36.56 32.56
N LYS A 25 0.51 -36.74 31.55
CA LYS A 25 0.76 -36.39 30.15
C LYS A 25 -0.54 -35.93 29.49
N ARG A 26 -0.47 -35.41 28.26
CA ARG A 26 -1.66 -35.03 27.48
C ARG A 26 -2.57 -36.26 27.30
N ILE A 27 -3.87 -36.10 27.60
CA ILE A 27 -4.87 -37.14 27.36
C ILE A 27 -5.23 -37.10 25.88
N GLU A 28 -4.93 -38.15 25.12
CA GLU A 28 -5.17 -38.16 23.66
C GLU A 28 -6.66 -38.27 23.30
N ASN A 29 -7.40 -39.15 23.99
CA ASN A 29 -8.84 -39.30 23.79
C ASN A 29 -9.57 -37.98 24.10
N THR A 30 -10.25 -37.41 23.10
CA THR A 30 -10.92 -36.10 23.14
C THR A 30 -12.01 -36.04 24.21
N THR A 31 -12.85 -37.08 24.31
CA THR A 31 -13.95 -37.18 25.28
C THR A 31 -13.41 -37.26 26.71
N ASN A 32 -12.45 -38.14 26.96
CA ASN A 32 -11.82 -38.28 28.28
C ASN A 32 -11.09 -36.99 28.69
N ARG A 33 -10.44 -36.32 27.73
CA ARG A 33 -9.78 -35.03 27.94
C ARG A 33 -10.80 -33.95 28.31
N GLN A 34 -11.94 -33.88 27.63
CA GLN A 34 -12.99 -32.91 27.93
C GLN A 34 -13.60 -33.13 29.32
N VAL A 35 -13.94 -34.37 29.66
CA VAL A 35 -14.48 -34.72 30.98
C VAL A 35 -13.46 -34.41 32.08
N THR A 36 -12.18 -34.75 31.86
CA THR A 36 -11.10 -34.47 32.80
C THR A 36 -10.86 -32.98 32.97
N PHE A 37 -10.88 -32.21 31.87
CA PHE A 37 -10.79 -30.75 31.91
C PHE A 37 -11.90 -30.16 32.77
N CYS A 38 -13.16 -30.53 32.54
CA CYS A 38 -14.28 -30.04 33.33
C CYS A 38 -14.12 -30.35 34.83
N LYS A 39 -13.72 -31.58 35.17
CA LYS A 39 -13.51 -31.99 36.57
C LYS A 39 -12.32 -31.28 37.23
N ARG A 40 -11.16 -31.24 36.56
CA ARG A 40 -9.94 -30.63 37.10
C ARG A 40 -10.05 -29.12 37.20
N ARG A 41 -10.61 -28.45 36.18
CA ARG A 41 -10.89 -27.02 36.21
C ARG A 41 -11.78 -26.66 37.39
N ASN A 42 -12.88 -27.37 37.59
CA ASN A 42 -13.77 -27.13 38.74
C ASN A 42 -13.08 -27.41 40.07
N GLY A 43 -12.28 -28.47 40.16
CA GLY A 43 -11.48 -28.75 41.36
C GLY A 43 -10.46 -27.65 41.66
N LEU A 44 -9.79 -27.12 40.64
CA LEU A 44 -8.82 -26.03 40.76
C LEU A 44 -9.49 -24.72 41.18
N LEU A 45 -10.65 -24.38 40.59
CA LEU A 45 -11.45 -23.22 40.98
C LEU A 45 -11.88 -23.31 42.45
N LYS A 46 -12.33 -24.48 42.91
CA LYS A 46 -12.66 -24.71 44.33
C LYS A 46 -11.45 -24.50 45.23
N LYS A 47 -10.28 -24.99 44.84
CA LYS A 47 -9.04 -24.80 45.62
C LYS A 47 -8.60 -23.35 45.67
N ALA A 48 -8.72 -22.61 44.57
CA ALA A 48 -8.44 -21.18 44.54
C ALA A 48 -9.38 -20.40 45.48
N TYR A 49 -10.68 -20.75 45.46
CA TYR A 49 -11.67 -20.19 46.38
C TYR A 49 -11.34 -20.50 47.85
N GLU A 50 -11.10 -21.76 48.19
CA GLU A 50 -10.73 -22.18 49.55
C GLU A 50 -9.50 -21.41 50.05
N LEU A 51 -8.44 -21.29 49.23
CA LEU A 51 -7.23 -20.56 49.60
C LEU A 51 -7.52 -19.07 49.86
N SER A 52 -8.31 -18.43 48.99
CA SER A 52 -8.63 -17.01 49.14
C SER A 52 -9.42 -16.73 50.42
N VAL A 53 -10.36 -17.61 50.79
CA VAL A 53 -11.21 -17.43 51.98
C VAL A 53 -10.48 -17.81 53.26
N LEU A 54 -9.78 -18.95 53.27
CA LEU A 54 -9.14 -19.47 54.48
C LEU A 54 -7.93 -18.64 54.92
N CYS A 55 -7.23 -18.03 53.96
CA CYS A 55 -5.99 -17.32 54.23
C CYS A 55 -6.08 -15.82 53.94
N ASP A 56 -7.27 -15.30 53.62
CA ASP A 56 -7.48 -13.91 53.16
C ASP A 56 -6.49 -13.50 52.05
N ALA A 57 -6.18 -14.45 51.16
CA ALA A 57 -5.19 -14.27 50.12
C ALA A 57 -5.85 -13.74 48.85
N GLU A 58 -5.24 -12.74 48.21
CA GLU A 58 -5.65 -12.34 46.86
C GLU A 58 -5.24 -13.40 45.84
N VAL A 59 -6.23 -14.00 45.19
CA VAL A 59 -6.03 -15.09 44.24
C VAL A 59 -6.81 -14.78 42.96
N ALA A 60 -6.13 -14.87 41.82
CA ALA A 60 -6.75 -14.87 40.50
C ALA A 60 -6.32 -16.12 39.71
N LEU A 61 -7.29 -16.78 39.06
CA LEU A 61 -7.08 -17.95 38.22
C LEU A 61 -7.74 -17.72 36.86
N ILE A 62 -6.99 -17.97 35.78
CA ILE A 62 -7.45 -17.84 34.40
C ILE A 62 -7.16 -19.15 33.68
N VAL A 63 -8.19 -19.73 33.05
CA VAL A 63 -8.07 -20.99 32.29
C VAL A 63 -8.76 -20.84 30.95
N PHE A 64 -7.99 -20.96 29.86
CA PHE A 64 -8.53 -21.09 28.51
C PHE A 64 -8.65 -22.56 28.13
N SER A 65 -9.83 -22.96 27.66
CA SER A 65 -9.98 -24.27 27.00
C SER A 65 -9.27 -24.28 25.66
N SER A 66 -9.01 -25.47 25.11
CA SER A 66 -8.46 -25.62 23.75
C SER A 66 -9.35 -25.05 22.65
N ARG A 67 -10.61 -24.70 22.96
CA ARG A 67 -11.56 -24.03 22.06
C ARG A 67 -11.62 -22.52 22.28
N GLY A 68 -10.73 -21.95 23.09
CA GLY A 68 -10.67 -20.52 23.40
C GLY A 68 -11.67 -20.04 24.46
N ARG A 69 -12.53 -20.91 25.02
CA ARG A 69 -13.46 -20.50 26.10
C ARG A 69 -12.69 -20.15 27.37
N LEU A 70 -12.96 -18.97 27.91
CA LEU A 70 -12.42 -18.44 29.16
C LEU A 70 -13.20 -18.99 30.37
N TYR A 71 -12.47 -19.42 31.38
CA TYR A 71 -12.97 -19.73 32.72
C TYR A 71 -12.06 -19.04 33.73
N GLU A 72 -12.63 -18.26 34.63
CA GLU A 72 -11.84 -17.48 35.59
C GLU A 72 -12.45 -17.49 36.99
N TYR A 73 -11.60 -17.18 37.96
CA TYR A 73 -11.97 -16.90 39.35
C TYR A 73 -11.07 -15.78 39.88
N SER A 74 -11.66 -14.86 40.63
CA SER A 74 -10.95 -13.87 41.43
C SER A 74 -11.81 -13.51 42.64
N ASN A 75 -11.18 -13.28 43.80
CA ASN A 75 -11.88 -12.76 44.98
C ASN A 75 -12.18 -11.26 44.87
N ASN A 76 -11.48 -10.53 43.99
CA ASN A 76 -11.71 -9.11 43.74
C ASN A 76 -11.87 -8.84 42.23
N SER A 77 -10.77 -8.53 41.52
CA SER A 77 -10.76 -8.35 40.08
C SER A 77 -9.55 -9.02 39.47
N VAL A 78 -9.76 -9.84 38.43
CA VAL A 78 -8.67 -10.42 37.64
C VAL A 78 -7.74 -9.32 37.12
N LYS A 79 -8.31 -8.22 36.62
CA LYS A 79 -7.55 -7.06 36.15
C LYS A 79 -6.74 -6.44 37.29
N GLY A 80 -7.35 -6.24 38.46
CA GLY A 80 -6.67 -5.66 39.63
C GLY A 80 -5.50 -6.53 40.13
N THR A 81 -5.68 -7.84 40.18
CA THR A 81 -4.61 -8.78 40.58
C THR A 81 -3.47 -8.81 39.56
N ILE A 82 -3.78 -8.77 38.25
CA ILE A 82 -2.76 -8.65 37.19
C ILE A 82 -2.01 -7.33 37.30
N GLU A 83 -2.70 -6.21 37.56
CA GLU A 83 -2.08 -4.90 37.75
C GLU A 83 -1.13 -4.89 38.96
N ARG A 84 -1.56 -5.48 40.10
CA ARG A 84 -0.69 -5.65 41.27
C ARG A 84 0.54 -6.50 40.96
N TYR A 85 0.37 -7.60 40.23
CA TYR A 85 1.49 -8.44 39.79
C TYR A 85 2.47 -7.66 38.90
N LYS A 86 1.96 -6.92 37.91
CA LYS A 86 2.80 -6.07 37.04
C LYS A 86 3.59 -5.05 37.83
N LYS A 87 2.94 -4.38 38.81
CA LYS A 87 3.60 -3.43 39.71
C LYS A 87 4.67 -4.10 40.58
N ALA A 88 4.39 -5.27 41.14
CA ALA A 88 5.35 -6.00 41.97
C ALA A 88 6.59 -6.45 41.16
N ILE A 89 6.45 -6.71 39.86
CA ILE A 89 7.59 -7.03 38.99
C ILE A 89 8.34 -5.78 38.51
N SER A 90 7.64 -4.68 38.23
CA SER A 90 8.30 -3.41 37.88
C SER A 90 9.09 -2.83 39.06
N ASP A 91 8.56 -2.93 40.28
CA ASP A 91 9.22 -2.42 41.47
C ASP A 91 10.45 -3.28 41.84
N ASN A 92 10.50 -4.54 41.39
CA ASN A 92 11.55 -5.51 41.70
C ASN A 92 12.53 -5.74 40.53
N SER A 93 12.30 -5.11 39.38
CA SER A 93 13.19 -5.17 38.22
C SER A 93 13.28 -3.79 37.56
N ASN A 94 14.49 -3.27 37.41
CA ASN A 94 14.80 -2.11 36.56
C ASN A 94 14.51 -2.35 35.06
N THR A 95 13.72 -3.37 34.72
CA THR A 95 13.32 -3.72 33.37
C THR A 95 11.88 -3.33 33.16
N GLY A 96 11.67 -2.23 32.44
CA GLY A 96 10.35 -1.77 32.02
C GLY A 96 9.55 -2.87 31.33
N SER A 97 8.23 -2.76 31.39
CA SER A 97 7.30 -3.70 30.75
C SER A 97 7.63 -3.88 29.26
N VAL A 98 7.34 -5.05 28.68
CA VAL A 98 7.48 -5.27 27.22
C VAL A 98 6.78 -4.16 26.40
N ALA A 99 5.66 -3.62 26.91
CA ALA A 99 4.98 -2.50 26.29
C ALA A 99 5.79 -1.18 26.35
N GLU A 100 6.51 -0.93 27.45
CA GLU A 100 7.40 0.23 27.60
C GLU A 100 8.65 0.09 26.74
N ILE A 101 9.23 -1.10 26.65
CA ILE A 101 10.38 -1.39 25.77
C ILE A 101 9.98 -1.13 24.30
N ASN A 102 8.80 -1.60 23.89
CA ASN A 102 8.29 -1.36 22.54
C ASN A 102 8.00 0.13 22.29
N ALA A 103 7.40 0.83 23.27
CA ALA A 103 7.15 2.26 23.16
C ALA A 103 8.45 3.06 23.01
N GLN A 104 9.48 2.75 23.81
CA GLN A 104 10.80 3.38 23.73
C GLN A 104 11.47 3.11 22.38
N TYR A 105 11.39 1.88 21.88
CA TYR A 105 11.91 1.52 20.56
C TYR A 105 11.29 2.38 19.45
N TYR A 106 9.95 2.46 19.39
CA TYR A 106 9.28 3.28 18.39
C TYR A 106 9.54 4.77 18.56
N GLN A 107 9.68 5.24 19.80
CA GLN A 107 10.06 6.62 20.06
C GLN A 107 11.46 6.93 19.49
N GLN A 108 12.43 6.04 19.71
CA GLN A 108 13.78 6.20 19.16
C GLN A 108 13.81 6.17 17.63
N GLU A 109 13.06 5.25 17.01
CA GLU A 109 12.93 5.21 15.54
C GLU A 109 12.28 6.48 14.99
N SER A 110 11.25 6.99 15.65
CA SER A 110 10.61 8.26 15.25
C SER A 110 11.58 9.44 15.36
N ALA A 111 12.45 9.47 16.37
CA ALA A 111 13.44 10.52 16.54
C ALA A 111 14.51 10.47 15.43
N LYS A 112 14.98 9.27 15.06
CA LYS A 112 15.91 9.09 13.94
C LYS A 112 15.31 9.58 12.62
N LEU A 113 14.05 9.20 12.34
CA LEU A 113 13.35 9.65 11.13
C LEU A 113 13.18 11.17 11.10
N ARG A 114 12.81 11.79 12.23
CA ARG A 114 12.72 13.26 12.34
C ARG A 114 14.06 13.94 12.05
N GLN A 115 15.16 13.39 12.57
CA GLN A 115 16.51 13.92 12.27
C GLN A 115 16.87 13.79 10.79
N GLN A 116 16.53 12.67 10.13
CA GLN A 116 16.74 12.50 8.69
C GLN A 116 15.94 13.51 7.88
N ILE A 117 14.67 13.75 8.23
CA ILE A 117 13.82 14.76 7.58
C ILE A 117 14.45 16.14 7.70
N ILE A 118 14.87 16.54 8.90
CA ILE A 118 15.51 17.84 9.13
C ILE A 118 16.80 17.95 8.31
N SER A 119 17.63 16.91 8.28
CA SER A 119 18.87 16.88 7.50
C SER A 119 18.61 17.08 6.00
N ILE A 120 17.64 16.35 5.44
CA ILE A 120 17.26 16.46 4.02
C ILE A 120 16.69 17.85 3.72
N GLN A 121 15.81 18.37 4.58
CA GLN A 121 15.24 19.70 4.41
C GLN A 121 16.31 20.79 4.45
N ASN A 122 17.28 20.70 5.37
CA ASN A 122 18.40 21.63 5.44
C ASN A 122 19.29 21.53 4.20
N SER A 123 19.59 20.32 3.72
CA SER A 123 20.34 20.15 2.48
C SER A 123 19.61 20.73 1.27
N ASN A 124 18.28 20.61 1.19
CA ASN A 124 17.49 21.21 0.12
C ASN A 124 17.54 22.74 0.17
N ARG A 125 17.38 23.34 1.36
CA ARG A 125 17.53 24.79 1.55
C ARG A 125 18.91 25.28 1.09
N GLN A 126 19.97 24.58 1.49
CA GLN A 126 21.34 24.89 1.06
C GLN A 126 21.51 24.82 -0.46
N LEU A 127 20.94 23.78 -1.11
CA LEU A 127 20.95 23.67 -2.57
C LEU A 127 20.21 24.82 -3.27
N MET A 128 19.20 25.40 -2.59
CA MET A 128 18.47 26.59 -3.04
C MET A 128 19.17 27.91 -2.69
N GLY A 129 20.34 27.86 -2.05
CA GLY A 129 21.11 29.04 -1.65
C GLY A 129 20.66 29.66 -0.33
N GLU A 130 19.78 29.01 0.42
CA GLU A 130 19.33 29.45 1.74
C GLU A 130 20.23 28.89 2.86
N THR A 131 20.29 29.59 4.01
CA THR A 131 21.02 29.11 5.21
C THR A 131 22.51 28.78 4.94
N ILE A 132 23.11 29.44 3.96
CA ILE A 132 24.53 29.25 3.58
C ILE A 132 25.50 30.00 4.49
N GLY A 133 25.02 31.01 5.24
CA GLY A 133 25.86 31.88 6.07
C GLY A 133 26.54 31.17 7.25
N SER A 134 26.02 30.02 7.68
CA SER A 134 26.62 29.21 8.74
C SER A 134 27.53 28.09 8.24
N MET A 135 27.72 27.97 6.92
CA MET A 135 28.56 26.92 6.33
C MET A 135 30.04 27.30 6.34
N SER A 136 30.91 26.33 6.58
CA SER A 136 32.34 26.54 6.46
C SER A 136 32.77 26.72 4.99
N PRO A 137 33.92 27.36 4.72
CA PRO A 137 34.44 27.51 3.36
C PRO A 137 34.65 26.17 2.62
N LYS A 138 34.95 25.10 3.36
CA LYS A 138 35.09 23.75 2.79
C LYS A 138 33.74 23.20 2.34
N GLU A 139 32.70 23.38 3.16
CA GLU A 139 31.34 22.93 2.83
C GLU A 139 30.76 23.71 1.65
N LEU A 140 31.02 25.03 1.58
CA LEU A 140 30.61 25.87 0.45
C LEU A 140 31.24 25.41 -0.87
N ARG A 141 32.56 25.15 -0.90
CA ARG A 141 33.23 24.60 -2.10
C ARG A 141 32.66 23.24 -2.52
N ASN A 142 32.33 22.40 -1.55
CA ASN A 142 31.70 21.11 -1.85
C ASN A 142 30.30 21.28 -2.44
N LEU A 143 29.50 22.20 -1.91
CA LEU A 143 28.17 22.53 -2.40
C LEU A 143 28.22 23.10 -3.82
N GLU A 144 29.11 24.06 -4.06
CA GLU A 144 29.37 24.65 -5.37
C GLU A 144 29.75 23.57 -6.40
N GLY A 145 30.72 22.72 -6.08
CA GLY A 145 31.11 21.63 -6.98
C GLY A 145 30.00 20.62 -7.25
N ARG A 146 29.11 20.37 -6.28
CA ARG A 146 27.91 19.54 -6.49
C ARG A 146 26.92 20.21 -7.44
N LEU A 147 26.66 21.50 -7.24
CA LEU A 147 25.75 22.29 -8.08
C LEU A 147 26.27 22.37 -9.52
N ASP A 148 27.55 22.70 -9.72
CA ASP A 148 28.15 22.81 -11.05
C ASP A 148 28.03 21.49 -11.84
N ARG A 149 28.40 20.35 -11.23
CA ARG A 149 28.22 19.03 -11.84
C ARG A 149 26.77 18.74 -12.20
N SER A 150 25.83 19.10 -11.31
CA SER A 150 24.41 18.86 -11.54
C SER A 150 23.84 19.71 -12.68
N VAL A 151 24.22 20.99 -12.75
CA VAL A 151 23.81 21.93 -13.80
C VAL A 151 24.39 21.49 -15.15
N ASN A 152 25.66 21.10 -15.19
CA ASN A 152 26.29 20.59 -16.41
C ASN A 152 25.59 19.31 -16.90
N ARG A 153 25.24 18.39 -16.01
CA ARG A 153 24.47 17.18 -16.36
C ARG A 153 23.08 17.52 -16.91
N ILE A 154 22.35 18.44 -16.29
CA ILE A 154 21.04 18.88 -16.76
C ILE A 154 21.16 19.53 -18.14
N ARG A 155 22.15 20.41 -18.34
CA ARG A 155 22.38 21.09 -19.62
C ARG A 155 22.71 20.10 -20.73
N SER A 156 23.63 19.16 -20.49
CA SER A 156 23.96 18.12 -21.46
C SER A 156 22.73 17.30 -21.86
N LYS A 157 21.90 16.89 -20.88
CA LYS A 157 20.68 16.13 -21.18
C LYS A 157 19.64 16.95 -21.96
N LYS A 158 19.48 18.23 -21.62
CA LYS A 158 18.60 19.13 -22.38
C LYS A 158 19.06 19.29 -23.82
N ASN A 159 20.37 19.45 -24.03
CA ASN A 159 20.93 19.56 -25.38
C ASN A 159 20.74 18.26 -26.17
N GLU A 160 20.99 17.11 -25.56
CA GLU A 160 20.76 15.78 -26.18
C GLU A 160 19.31 15.65 -26.67
N LEU A 161 18.34 15.99 -25.82
CA LEU A 161 16.91 15.93 -26.18
C LEU A 161 16.54 16.95 -27.27
N LEU A 162 17.10 18.16 -27.19
CA LEU A 162 16.85 19.21 -28.18
C LEU A 162 17.38 18.80 -29.56
N PHE A 163 18.58 18.21 -29.64
CA PHE A 163 19.13 17.71 -30.89
C PHE A 163 18.33 16.56 -31.47
N ALA A 164 17.84 15.64 -30.62
CA ALA A 164 16.96 14.57 -31.06
C ALA A 164 15.65 15.10 -31.67
N GLU A 165 15.06 16.15 -31.08
CA GLU A 165 13.86 16.79 -31.60
C GLU A 165 14.11 17.50 -32.94
N ILE A 166 15.23 18.21 -33.07
CA ILE A 166 15.62 18.86 -34.33
C ILE A 166 15.79 17.82 -35.45
N ASP A 167 16.50 16.72 -35.18
CA ASP A 167 16.72 15.65 -36.16
C ASP A 167 15.38 14.99 -36.57
N TYR A 168 14.47 14.78 -35.62
CA TYR A 168 13.13 14.27 -35.89
C TYR A 168 12.34 15.20 -36.81
N MET A 169 12.32 16.50 -36.51
CA MET A 169 11.60 17.49 -37.32
C MET A 169 12.19 17.64 -38.72
N GLN A 170 13.52 17.56 -38.85
CA GLN A 170 14.19 17.59 -40.16
C GLN A 170 13.83 16.36 -41.01
N LYS A 171 13.88 15.16 -40.44
CA LYS A 171 13.47 13.93 -41.13
C LYS A 171 12.02 13.99 -41.60
N ARG A 172 11.14 14.51 -40.75
CA ARG A 172 9.73 14.72 -41.10
C ARG A 172 9.56 15.71 -42.24
N SER A 173 10.27 16.83 -42.22
CA SER A 173 10.24 17.83 -43.29
C SER A 173 10.68 17.25 -44.63
N VAL A 174 11.74 16.42 -44.66
CA VAL A 174 12.17 15.73 -45.89
C VAL A 174 11.10 14.77 -46.38
N GLN A 175 10.51 13.97 -45.49
CA GLN A 175 9.44 13.04 -45.85
C GLN A 175 8.20 13.74 -46.41
N GLU A 176 7.84 14.91 -45.88
CA GLU A 176 6.74 15.73 -46.40
C GLU A 176 7.01 16.21 -47.83
N VAL A 177 8.26 16.58 -48.15
CA VAL A 177 8.67 16.94 -49.52
C VAL A 177 8.57 15.74 -50.47
N ASP A 178 9.04 14.57 -50.06
CA ASP A 178 8.94 13.35 -50.87
C ASP A 178 7.48 12.97 -51.16
N LEU A 179 6.64 12.98 -50.13
CA LEU A 179 5.20 12.73 -50.29
C LEU A 179 4.52 13.77 -51.19
N HIS A 180 4.95 15.03 -51.14
CA HIS A 180 4.43 16.07 -52.01
C HIS A 180 4.81 15.81 -53.48
N ASN A 181 6.06 15.40 -53.73
CA ASN A 181 6.53 15.04 -55.07
C ASN A 181 5.79 13.82 -55.64
N ASP A 182 5.62 12.77 -54.85
CA ASP A 182 4.84 11.58 -55.24
C ASP A 182 3.39 11.94 -55.59
N ASN A 183 2.76 12.79 -54.78
CA ASN A 183 1.40 13.27 -55.06
C ASN A 183 1.32 14.07 -56.37
N GLN A 184 2.32 14.90 -56.68
CA GLN A 184 2.36 15.61 -57.96
C GLN A 184 2.48 14.64 -59.14
N LEU A 185 3.36 13.64 -59.03
CA LEU A 185 3.52 12.61 -60.07
C LEU A 185 2.24 11.81 -60.30
N LEU A 186 1.54 11.42 -59.22
CA LEU A 186 0.27 10.72 -59.30
C LEU A 186 -0.81 11.56 -59.99
N ARG A 187 -0.91 12.86 -59.65
CA ARG A 187 -1.85 13.78 -60.32
C ARG A 187 -1.56 13.92 -61.81
N ALA A 188 -0.29 13.99 -62.20
CA ALA A 188 0.10 14.03 -63.60
C ALA A 188 -0.32 12.75 -64.34
N LYS A 189 -0.09 11.57 -63.76
CA LYS A 189 -0.51 10.28 -64.32
C LYS A 189 -2.04 10.15 -64.44
N ILE A 190 -2.79 10.64 -63.46
CA ILE A 190 -4.26 10.67 -63.52
C ILE A 190 -4.73 11.52 -64.71
N ALA A 191 -4.20 12.74 -64.84
CA ALA A 191 -4.55 13.65 -65.94
C ALA A 191 -4.19 13.06 -67.32
N GLU A 192 -3.08 12.32 -67.43
CA GLU A 192 -2.70 11.61 -68.65
C GLU A 192 -3.68 10.46 -68.97
N ASN A 193 -4.05 9.66 -67.96
CA ASN A 193 -4.99 8.55 -68.14
C ASN A 193 -6.40 9.05 -68.52
N GLU A 194 -6.86 10.16 -67.93
CA GLU A 194 -8.12 10.81 -68.30
C GLU A 194 -8.13 11.31 -69.76
N ARG A 195 -6.99 11.80 -70.28
CA ARG A 195 -6.83 12.18 -71.69
C ARG A 195 -6.86 10.97 -72.62
N ASN A 196 -6.23 9.86 -72.22
CA ASN A 196 -6.14 8.65 -73.02
C ASN A 196 -7.42 7.80 -73.00
N ASN A 197 -8.31 8.01 -72.03
CA ASN A 197 -9.55 7.23 -71.87
C ASN A 197 -10.76 8.08 -71.42
N PRO A 198 -11.25 9.01 -72.27
CA PRO A 198 -12.28 10.00 -71.89
C PRO A 198 -13.66 9.38 -71.58
N SER A 199 -13.90 8.12 -71.94
CA SER A 199 -15.17 7.41 -71.71
C SER A 199 -15.36 6.93 -70.26
N MET A 200 -14.31 6.92 -69.43
CA MET A 200 -14.40 6.49 -68.02
C MET A 200 -14.67 7.66 -67.04
N SER A 201 -14.67 8.91 -67.51
CA SER A 201 -14.80 10.13 -66.69
C SER A 201 -16.24 10.66 -66.57
N LEU A 202 -17.25 9.78 -66.66
CA LEU A 202 -18.65 10.09 -66.34
C LEU A 202 -19.13 9.27 -65.14
N MET A 203 -18.68 9.65 -63.94
CA MET A 203 -19.47 9.47 -62.72
C MET A 203 -19.54 10.83 -62.01
N PRO A 204 -20.70 11.54 -62.05
CA PRO A 204 -20.85 12.84 -61.44
C PRO A 204 -20.98 12.67 -59.92
N GLY A 205 -19.86 12.78 -59.22
CA GLY A 205 -19.78 12.73 -57.77
C GLY A 205 -19.21 14.02 -57.19
N GLY A 206 -20.04 15.07 -57.10
CA GLY A 206 -19.89 16.14 -56.11
C GLY A 206 -18.85 17.23 -56.37
N SER A 207 -19.04 18.03 -57.42
CA SER A 207 -18.42 19.35 -57.55
C SER A 207 -18.96 20.29 -56.46
N ASN A 208 -18.22 20.51 -55.38
CA ASN A 208 -18.46 21.62 -54.44
C ASN A 208 -17.20 22.15 -53.75
N TYR A 209 -15.99 21.81 -54.21
CA TYR A 209 -14.74 22.29 -53.58
C TYR A 209 -14.04 23.42 -54.36
N GLU A 210 -14.53 23.80 -55.54
CA GLU A 210 -13.85 24.79 -56.39
C GLU A 210 -14.10 26.25 -56.01
N GLN A 211 -14.90 26.50 -54.96
CA GLN A 211 -15.29 27.86 -54.56
C GLN A 211 -14.54 28.42 -53.33
N ILE A 212 -13.39 27.84 -52.95
CA ILE A 212 -12.61 28.31 -51.79
C ILE A 212 -11.13 28.62 -52.11
N MET A 213 -10.61 28.36 -53.32
CA MET A 213 -9.21 28.74 -53.61
C MET A 213 -9.06 30.25 -53.88
N PRO A 214 -8.25 31.00 -53.10
CA PRO A 214 -7.86 32.35 -53.47
C PRO A 214 -6.83 32.33 -54.62
N PRO A 215 -6.65 33.44 -55.36
CA PRO A 215 -5.79 33.49 -56.54
C PRO A 215 -4.32 33.23 -56.19
N PRO A 216 -3.49 32.76 -57.14
CA PRO A 216 -2.09 32.42 -56.88
C PRO A 216 -1.30 33.69 -56.56
N GLN A 217 -0.86 33.83 -55.30
CA GLN A 217 0.06 34.89 -54.89
C GLN A 217 1.50 34.52 -55.29
N THR A 218 2.15 35.41 -56.03
CA THR A 218 3.52 35.31 -56.54
C THR A 218 4.58 35.64 -55.48
N GLN A 219 4.48 35.10 -54.26
CA GLN A 219 5.53 35.19 -53.24
C GLN A 219 5.58 33.92 -52.36
N PRO A 220 6.78 33.37 -52.06
CA PRO A 220 6.91 32.26 -51.13
C PRO A 220 6.69 32.76 -49.71
N GLN A 221 5.52 32.49 -49.14
CA GLN A 221 5.29 32.67 -47.70
C GLN A 221 5.94 31.51 -46.93
N PRO A 222 6.59 31.77 -45.79
CA PRO A 222 7.13 30.70 -44.95
C PRO A 222 5.98 29.83 -44.42
N PHE A 223 6.09 28.53 -44.63
CA PHE A 223 5.14 27.54 -44.11
C PHE A 223 5.13 27.59 -42.58
N ASP A 224 4.06 28.11 -41.98
CA ASP A 224 3.89 28.15 -40.52
C ASP A 224 3.18 26.88 -40.05
N SER A 225 3.96 25.94 -39.52
CA SER A 225 3.52 24.63 -39.02
C SER A 225 2.77 24.68 -37.68
N ARG A 226 2.53 25.88 -37.11
CA ARG A 226 1.83 26.04 -35.82
C ARG A 226 0.33 25.72 -35.86
N ASN A 227 -0.28 25.63 -37.04
CA ASN A 227 -1.74 25.46 -37.15
C ASN A 227 -2.23 24.01 -37.32
N TYR A 228 -1.34 23.01 -37.39
CA TYR A 228 -1.75 21.60 -37.60
C TYR A 228 -1.89 20.78 -36.30
N PHE A 229 -1.64 21.37 -35.13
CA PHE A 229 -1.70 20.67 -33.85
C PHE A 229 -3.08 20.65 -33.18
N GLN A 230 -4.14 21.08 -33.88
CA GLN A 230 -5.50 21.00 -33.38
C GLN A 230 -6.31 20.05 -34.26
N VAL A 231 -6.20 18.74 -34.00
CA VAL A 231 -7.27 17.72 -34.07
C VAL A 231 -6.62 16.33 -33.92
N ALA A 232 -7.12 15.57 -32.94
CA ALA A 232 -6.84 14.15 -32.62
C ALA A 232 -5.73 13.81 -31.58
N ALA A 233 -5.87 14.31 -30.35
CA ALA A 233 -5.54 13.52 -29.15
C ALA A 233 -6.31 14.04 -27.91
N LEU A 234 -7.30 13.25 -27.48
CA LEU A 234 -7.86 13.17 -26.11
C LEU A 234 -8.59 14.42 -25.55
N GLN A 235 -9.92 14.44 -25.69
CA GLN A 235 -10.80 15.13 -24.75
C GLN A 235 -10.80 14.40 -23.40
N PRO A 236 -10.54 15.06 -22.26
CA PRO A 236 -11.08 14.63 -20.98
C PRO A 236 -12.48 15.22 -20.81
N ASN A 237 -13.44 14.31 -20.60
CA ASN A 237 -14.82 14.57 -20.25
C ASN A 237 -14.90 15.41 -18.96
N ASN A 238 -15.18 16.71 -19.07
CA ASN A 238 -15.39 17.60 -17.92
C ASN A 238 -16.89 17.72 -17.64
N HIS A 239 -17.44 16.76 -16.90
CA HIS A 239 -18.76 16.91 -16.30
C HIS A 239 -18.69 17.94 -15.18
N HIS A 240 -19.50 18.99 -15.33
CA HIS A 240 -19.89 19.91 -14.28
C HIS A 240 -20.45 19.16 -13.07
N TYR A 241 -19.92 19.44 -11.88
CA TYR A 241 -20.75 19.54 -10.67
C TYR A 241 -20.29 20.75 -9.85
N SER A 242 -21.20 21.72 -9.78
CA SER A 242 -21.16 22.87 -8.91
C SER A 242 -21.09 22.43 -7.46
N SER A 243 -20.10 22.93 -6.70
CA SER A 243 -20.08 22.82 -5.24
C SER A 243 -20.53 24.16 -4.65
N ALA A 244 -21.81 24.21 -4.28
CA ALA A 244 -22.31 25.10 -3.26
C ALA A 244 -22.20 24.35 -1.91
N GLY A 245 -21.54 25.01 -0.94
CA GLY A 245 -21.70 24.85 0.50
C GLY A 245 -21.82 23.43 1.08
N ARG A 246 -20.77 22.97 1.76
CA ARG A 246 -20.89 22.48 3.13
C ARG A 246 -19.53 22.38 3.82
N GLU A 247 -19.51 22.93 5.03
CA GLU A 247 -18.46 22.88 6.02
C GLU A 247 -18.15 21.43 6.39
N ASP A 248 -16.87 21.07 6.46
CA ASP A 248 -16.43 20.10 7.48
C ASP A 248 -14.98 20.43 7.89
N GLN A 249 -14.85 20.72 9.18
CA GLN A 249 -13.62 21.07 9.87
C GLN A 249 -12.71 19.84 9.94
N THR A 250 -11.42 20.01 9.63
CA THR A 250 -10.36 19.21 10.25
C THR A 250 -9.26 20.14 10.74
N ALA A 251 -9.39 20.51 12.01
CA ALA A 251 -8.30 21.12 12.77
C ALA A 251 -7.35 20.02 13.24
N LEU A 252 -6.06 20.15 12.91
CA LEU A 252 -4.97 19.51 13.64
C LEU A 252 -4.05 20.61 14.13
N GLN A 253 -4.34 21.09 15.33
CA GLN A 253 -3.47 21.95 16.11
C GLN A 253 -2.74 21.07 17.11
N LEU A 254 -1.41 20.96 16.96
CA LEU A 254 -0.55 20.36 17.98
C LEU A 254 -0.35 21.35 19.13
N VAL A 255 -0.70 20.92 20.33
CA VAL A 255 -0.03 21.26 21.59
C VAL A 255 0.54 19.96 22.14
#